data_AF-A0A953TRL3-F1
#
_entry.id   AF-A0A953TRL3-F1
#
_cell.length_a   1.000
_cell.length_b   1.000
_cell.length_c   1.000
_cell.angle_alpha   90.00
_cell.angle_beta   90.00
_cell.angle_gamma   90.00
#
_symmetry.space_group_name_H-M   'P 1'
#
loop_
_entity.id
_entity.type
_entity.pdbx_description
1 polymer ?
#
loop_
_entity_poly.entity_id
_entity_poly.type
_entity_poly.pdbx_seq_one_letter_code
_entity_poly.pdbx_strand_id
1 'polypeptide(L)'
;MSLNIKNKEAHKLAQQLAKLSGESMTEAVTEAVRERLERIRRERGVALSSRLLKIGKDCAAHLKEPYRSMDHDRLLYDEKGLPR
;
A
#
# COMPACT_ATOMS: atom_id res chain seq x y z
N MET A 1 -24.30 11.15 -6.73
CA MET A 1 -24.07 10.11 -7.75
C MET A 1 -24.76 8.82 -7.30
N SER A 2 -25.26 7.98 -8.23
CA SER A 2 -25.92 6.72 -7.88
C SER A 2 -25.02 5.52 -8.18
N LEU A 3 -24.90 4.62 -7.21
CA LEU A 3 -24.24 3.32 -7.35
C LEU A 3 -25.32 2.26 -7.60
N ASN A 4 -25.37 1.68 -8.79
CA ASN A 4 -26.34 0.64 -9.13
C ASN A 4 -25.70 -0.74 -9.09
N ILE A 5 -26.09 -1.55 -8.11
CA ILE A 5 -25.61 -2.93 -7.94
C ILE A 5 -26.80 -3.89 -8.15
N LYS A 6 -26.84 -4.57 -9.30
CA LYS A 6 -27.86 -5.58 -9.62
C LYS A 6 -27.50 -6.94 -9.04
N ASN A 7 -27.40 -7.04 -7.72
CA ASN A 7 -27.13 -8.28 -7.02
C ASN A 7 -28.06 -8.41 -5.79
N LYS A 8 -28.85 -9.49 -5.74
CA LYS A 8 -29.84 -9.72 -4.66
C LYS A 8 -29.18 -9.94 -3.30
N GLU A 9 -28.02 -10.57 -3.25
CA GLU A 9 -27.27 -10.83 -2.03
C GLU A 9 -26.68 -9.53 -1.48
N ALA A 10 -26.04 -8.71 -2.32
CA ALA A 10 -25.51 -7.42 -1.93
C ALA A 10 -26.60 -6.51 -1.32
N HIS A 11 -27.79 -6.51 -1.91
CA HIS A 11 -28.93 -5.74 -1.38
C HIS A 11 -29.39 -6.25 0.00
N LYS A 12 -29.50 -7.57 0.18
CA LYS A 12 -29.84 -8.19 1.47
C LYS A 12 -28.81 -7.85 2.56
N LEU A 13 -27.52 -7.97 2.23
CA LEU A 13 -26.42 -7.65 3.15
C LEU A 13 -26.43 -6.17 3.53
N ALA A 14 -26.61 -5.27 2.56
CA ALA A 14 -26.70 -3.82 2.82
C ALA A 14 -27.89 -3.48 3.71
N GLN A 15 -29.05 -4.11 3.49
CA GLN A 15 -30.25 -3.89 4.31
C GLN A 15 -30.08 -4.43 5.73
N GLN A 16 -29.47 -5.61 5.89
CA GLN A 16 -29.15 -6.17 7.20
C GLN A 16 -28.15 -5.30 7.95
N LEU A 17 -27.10 -4.83 7.28
CA LEU A 17 -26.09 -3.96 7.88
C LEU A 17 -26.72 -2.67 8.38
N ALA A 18 -27.50 -1.98 7.55
CA ALA A 18 -28.21 -0.76 7.92
C ALA A 18 -29.15 -0.96 9.12
N LYS A 19 -29.88 -2.08 9.15
CA LYS A 19 -30.77 -2.42 10.28
C LYS A 19 -29.99 -2.64 11.57
N LEU A 20 -28.82 -3.28 11.50
CA LEU A 20 -27.99 -3.59 12.66
C LEU A 20 -27.23 -2.36 13.16
N SER A 21 -26.78 -1.47 12.26
CA SER A 21 -26.07 -0.24 12.63
C SER A 21 -27.02 0.90 13.01
N GLY A 22 -28.29 0.84 12.63
CA GLY A 22 -29.26 1.92 12.83
C GLY A 22 -29.07 3.08 11.84
N GLU A 23 -28.31 2.87 10.77
CA GLU A 23 -27.96 3.87 9.78
C GLU A 23 -28.83 3.75 8.52
N SER A 24 -28.74 4.74 7.64
CA SER A 24 -29.31 4.61 6.30
C SER A 24 -28.54 3.56 5.49
N MET A 25 -29.21 2.91 4.51
CA MET A 25 -28.55 1.93 3.65
C MET A 25 -27.35 2.53 2.89
N THR A 26 -27.42 3.80 2.51
CA THR A 26 -26.32 4.51 1.85
C THR A 26 -25.12 4.67 2.79
N GLU A 27 -25.37 5.07 4.04
CA GLU A 27 -24.34 5.29 5.06
C GLU A 27 -23.66 3.97 5.45
N ALA A 28 -24.45 2.96 5.78
CA ALA A 28 -23.96 1.62 6.09
C ALA A 28 -23.05 1.04 4.98
N VAL A 29 -23.46 1.17 3.71
CA VAL A 29 -22.65 0.72 2.57
C VAL A 29 -21.39 1.56 2.41
N THR A 30 -21.49 2.88 2.63
CA THR A 30 -20.35 3.79 2.51
C THR A 30 -19.29 3.47 3.56
N GLU A 31 -19.69 3.28 4.82
CA GLU A 31 -18.79 2.89 5.90
C GLU A 31 -18.17 1.52 5.66
N ALA A 32 -18.97 0.50 5.30
CA ALA A 32 -18.44 -0.83 5.02
C ALA A 32 -17.39 -0.85 3.90
N VAL A 33 -17.62 -0.08 2.83
CA VAL A 33 -16.66 0.06 1.73
C VAL A 33 -15.41 0.79 2.20
N ARG A 34 -15.55 1.88 2.96
CA ARG A 34 -14.42 2.64 3.51
C ARG A 34 -13.56 1.76 4.40
N GLU A 35 -14.16 1.04 5.34
CA GLU A 35 -13.45 0.14 6.23
C GLU A 35 -12.71 -0.96 5.47
N ARG A 36 -13.34 -1.57 4.46
CA ARG A 36 -12.71 -2.63 3.67
C ARG A 36 -11.52 -2.09 2.88
N LEU A 37 -11.64 -0.88 2.31
CA LEU A 37 -10.54 -0.22 1.64
C LEU A 37 -9.38 0.05 2.60
N GLU A 38 -9.66 0.55 3.80
CA GLU A 38 -8.63 0.83 4.82
C GLU A 38 -7.95 -0.45 5.34
N ARG A 39 -8.68 -1.56 5.48
CA ARG A 39 -8.07 -2.87 5.80
C ARG A 39 -7.10 -3.31 4.70
N ILE A 40 -7.54 -3.28 3.44
CA ILE A 40 -6.70 -3.68 2.29
C ILE A 40 -5.48 -2.76 2.14
N ARG A 41 -5.65 -1.45 2.31
CA ARG A 41 -4.54 -0.49 2.22
C ARG A 41 -3.48 -0.74 3.28
N ARG A 42 -3.89 -0.99 4.54
CA ARG A 42 -2.96 -1.32 5.63
C ARG A 42 -2.20 -2.62 5.36
N GLU A 43 -2.90 -3.67 4.93
CA GLU A 43 -2.28 -4.95 4.56
C GLU A 43 -1.25 -4.77 3.42
N ARG A 44 -1.59 -4.01 2.37
CA ARG A 44 -0.68 -3.73 1.26
C ARG A 44 0.52 -2.88 1.67
N GLY A 45 0.32 -1.86 2.51
CA GLY A 45 1.39 -0.98 2.99
C GLY A 45 2.43 -1.74 3.81
N VAL A 46 1.99 -2.58 4.75
CA VAL A 46 2.88 -3.42 5.58
C VAL A 46 3.58 -4.49 4.74
N ALA A 47 2.88 -5.10 3.78
CA ALA A 47 3.47 -6.11 2.91
C ALA A 47 4.54 -5.52 1.97
N LEU A 48 4.29 -4.32 1.41
CA LEU A 48 5.23 -3.67 0.50
C LEU A 48 6.49 -3.22 1.23
N SER A 49 6.37 -2.55 2.38
CA SER A 49 7.53 -2.08 3.15
C SER A 49 8.40 -3.26 3.60
N SER A 50 7.78 -4.32 4.12
CA SER A 50 8.48 -5.54 4.52
C SER A 50 9.20 -6.21 3.34
N ARG A 51 8.56 -6.23 2.16
CA ARG A 51 9.17 -6.77 0.94
C ARG A 51 10.37 -5.93 0.48
N LEU A 52 10.24 -4.60 0.48
CA LEU A 52 11.35 -3.70 0.10
C LEU A 52 12.53 -3.83 1.05
N LEU A 53 12.28 -3.90 2.36
CA LEU A 53 13.33 -4.11 3.36
C LEU A 53 14.01 -5.46 3.20
N LYS A 54 13.26 -6.53 2.87
CA LYS A 54 13.84 -7.84 2.57
C LYS A 54 14.78 -7.78 1.38
N ILE A 55 14.33 -7.20 0.26
CA ILE A 55 15.17 -7.01 -0.94
C ILE A 55 16.42 -6.20 -0.60
N GLY A 56 16.28 -5.09 0.14
CA GLY A 56 17.41 -4.26 0.55
C GLY A 56 18.43 -5.02 1.38
N LYS A 57 17.99 -5.85 2.34
CA LYS A 57 18.87 -6.71 3.13
C LYS A 57 19.59 -7.75 2.26
N ASP A 58 18.87 -8.39 1.36
CA ASP A 58 19.43 -9.39 0.44
C ASP A 58 20.51 -8.75 -0.46
N CYS A 59 20.21 -7.59 -1.07
CA CYS A 59 21.19 -6.85 -1.87
C CYS A 59 22.42 -6.42 -1.05
N ALA A 60 22.21 -5.89 0.16
CA ALA A 60 23.30 -5.44 1.03
C ALA A 60 24.23 -6.58 1.46
N ALA A 61 23.74 -7.83 1.53
CA ALA A 61 24.57 -8.99 1.85
C ALA A 61 25.56 -9.35 0.73
N HIS A 62 25.26 -9.00 -0.52
CA HIS A 62 26.11 -9.30 -1.68
C HIS A 62 27.12 -8.19 -2.02
N LEU A 63 26.97 -7.01 -1.41
CA LEU A 63 27.83 -5.86 -1.69
C LEU A 63 29.17 -5.98 -0.94
N LYS A 64 30.29 -5.93 -1.69
CA LYS A 64 31.66 -6.07 -1.16
C LYS A 64 32.30 -4.70 -0.93
N GLU A 65 33.23 -4.63 0.02
CA GLU A 65 34.11 -3.47 0.15
C GLU A 65 35.05 -3.34 -1.07
N PRO A 66 35.41 -2.12 -1.50
CA PRO A 66 35.00 -0.83 -0.91
C PRO A 66 33.62 -0.34 -1.37
N TYR A 67 33.00 -0.95 -2.38
CA TYR A 67 31.73 -0.47 -2.98
C TYR A 67 30.54 -0.42 -2.02
N ARG A 68 30.63 -1.12 -0.89
CA ARG A 68 29.63 -1.07 0.17
C ARG A 68 29.67 0.23 0.98
N SER A 69 30.85 0.76 1.26
CA SER A 69 31.03 1.93 2.14
C SER A 69 31.53 3.19 1.41
N MET A 70 31.95 3.04 0.16
CA MET A 70 32.54 4.11 -0.64
C MET A 70 31.51 5.19 -0.99
N ASP A 71 31.99 6.42 -1.01
CA ASP A 71 31.27 7.56 -1.55
C ASP A 71 31.15 7.41 -3.07
N HIS A 72 29.95 7.07 -3.53
CA HIS A 72 29.68 6.84 -4.95
C HIS A 72 29.78 8.13 -5.77
N ASP A 73 29.58 9.29 -5.15
CA ASP A 73 29.72 10.59 -5.81
C ASP A 73 31.18 10.79 -6.23
N ARG A 74 32.10 10.70 -5.28
CA ARG A 74 33.54 10.79 -5.54
C ARG A 74 34.09 9.70 -6.45
N LEU A 75 33.45 8.53 -6.46
CA LEU A 75 33.83 7.42 -7.34
C LEU A 75 33.46 7.71 -8.80
N LEU A 76 32.25 8.21 -9.03
CA LEU A 76 31.64 8.29 -10.36
C LEU A 76 31.75 9.67 -11.01
N TYR A 77 31.92 10.73 -10.21
CA TYR A 77 31.88 12.11 -10.67
C TYR A 77 33.13 12.90 -10.23
N ASP A 78 33.49 13.89 -11.04
CA ASP A 78 34.51 14.87 -10.70
C ASP A 78 33.95 16.04 -9.87
N GLU A 79 34.81 16.97 -9.46
CA GLU A 79 34.40 18.13 -8.65
C GLU A 79 33.41 19.08 -9.36
N LYS A 80 33.23 18.93 -10.67
CA LYS A 80 32.26 19.67 -11.49
C LYS A 80 30.97 18.87 -11.72
N GLY A 81 30.86 17.67 -11.16
CA GLY A 81 29.72 16.77 -11.33
C GLY A 81 29.69 16.05 -12.68
N LEU A 82 30.79 16.04 -13.43
CA LEU A 82 30.89 15.31 -14.69
C LEU A 82 31.33 13.86 -14.44
N PRO A 83 30.83 12.88 -15.22
CA PRO A 83 31.29 11.50 -15.12
C PRO A 83 32.81 11.43 -15.31
N ARG A 84 33.47 10.68 -14.42
CA ARG A 84 34.89 10.33 -14.56
C ARG A 84 35.12 9.21 -15.56
#